data_AF-A0A920T0W1-F1
#
_entry.id   AF-A0A920T0W1-F1
#
_cell.length_a   1.000
_cell.length_b   1.000
_cell.length_c   1.000
_cell.angle_alpha   90.00
_cell.angle_beta   90.00
_cell.angle_gamma   90.00
#
_symmetry.space_group_name_H-M   'P 1'
#
loop_
_entity.id
_entity.type
_entity.pdbx_description
1 polymer ?
#
loop_
_entity_poly.entity_id
_entity_poly.type
_entity_poly.pdbx_seq_one_letter_code
_entity_poly.pdbx_strand_id
1 'polypeptide(L)'
;MKTSSKLFGGSHILHLSSTEEKKDILNHLHINTKLQLPEKSRQMKLLSNNNIPILKNGYYAMAVPEDLDIFLYFTKYKGVNRCFLICRQLGAGYTQPKILLLFPNCTDSSIYSETLIEATRVYATDNRFAILMTDIQWFKGEKVSSKNLIERLQCLGEFMKDNFKEDLNQFPFRLQITTPYEHLNLLEQRLSNLPYKVNRILFVPPYKKQSSILYYPLTKS
;
A
#
# COMPACT_ATOMS: atom_id res chain seq x y z
N MET A 1 14.36 -16.66 -11.96
CA MET A 1 13.92 -15.25 -11.99
C MET A 1 14.84 -14.46 -12.89
N LYS A 2 14.38 -14.19 -14.11
CA LYS A 2 15.06 -13.29 -15.04
C LYS A 2 14.77 -11.86 -14.60
N THR A 3 15.81 -11.20 -14.08
CA THR A 3 15.70 -9.86 -13.52
C THR A 3 16.67 -8.90 -14.17
N SER A 4 16.33 -7.61 -14.17
CA SER A 4 17.25 -6.53 -14.45
C SER A 4 17.35 -5.61 -13.24
N SER A 5 18.57 -5.22 -12.90
CA SER A 5 18.81 -4.24 -11.84
C SER A 5 18.39 -2.85 -12.34
N LYS A 6 17.62 -2.14 -11.52
CA LYS A 6 17.25 -0.74 -11.75
C LYS A 6 17.46 0.05 -10.48
N LEU A 7 17.87 1.30 -10.61
CA LEU A 7 17.80 2.25 -9.50
C LEU A 7 16.33 2.51 -9.17
N PHE A 8 16.00 2.41 -7.89
CA PHE A 8 14.70 2.71 -7.34
C PHE A 8 14.93 3.43 -6.02
N GLY A 9 14.83 4.77 -6.09
CA GLY A 9 15.06 5.64 -4.93
C GLY A 9 16.49 5.58 -4.36
N GLY A 10 17.49 5.45 -5.24
CA GLY A 10 18.90 5.38 -4.83
C GLY A 10 19.39 3.97 -4.48
N SER A 11 18.49 2.99 -4.35
CA SER A 11 18.82 1.59 -4.12
C SER A 11 18.61 0.73 -5.36
N HIS A 12 19.40 -0.34 -5.52
CA HIS A 12 19.21 -1.28 -6.62
C HIS A 12 18.06 -2.25 -6.31
N ILE A 13 17.04 -2.23 -7.15
CA ILE A 13 15.92 -3.18 -7.11
C ILE A 13 15.94 -4.08 -8.34
N LEU A 14 15.48 -5.32 -8.16
CA LEU A 14 15.41 -6.29 -9.25
C LEU A 14 14.02 -6.23 -9.90
N HIS A 15 13.98 -5.77 -11.15
CA HIS A 15 12.77 -5.78 -11.95
C HIS A 15 12.62 -7.12 -12.69
N LEU A 16 11.48 -7.79 -12.52
CA LEU A 16 11.20 -9.00 -13.28
C LEU A 16 10.90 -8.66 -14.73
N SER A 17 11.57 -9.34 -15.67
CA SER A 17 11.41 -9.11 -17.09
C SER A 17 10.64 -10.21 -17.83
N SER A 18 10.61 -11.44 -17.32
CA SER A 18 9.86 -12.54 -17.96
C SER A 18 8.35 -12.39 -17.74
N THR A 19 7.59 -12.50 -18.83
CA THR A 19 6.12 -12.47 -18.85
C THR A 19 5.52 -13.72 -18.18
N GLU A 20 6.17 -14.86 -18.39
CA GLU A 20 5.78 -16.16 -17.83
C GLU A 20 5.96 -16.15 -16.31
N GLU A 21 7.11 -15.71 -15.81
CA GLU A 21 7.35 -15.63 -14.37
C GLU A 21 6.41 -14.63 -13.68
N LYS A 22 6.09 -13.50 -14.33
CA LYS A 22 5.08 -12.56 -13.82
C LYS A 22 3.71 -13.22 -13.73
N LYS A 23 3.29 -13.96 -14.76
CA LYS A 23 2.02 -14.70 -14.76
C LYS A 23 1.98 -15.70 -13.61
N ASP A 24 3.05 -16.44 -13.40
CA ASP A 24 3.15 -17.42 -12.30
C ASP A 24 3.03 -16.75 -10.92
N ILE A 25 3.68 -15.60 -10.71
CA ILE A 25 3.59 -14.86 -9.44
C ILE A 25 2.19 -14.30 -9.22
N LEU A 26 1.54 -13.77 -10.26
CA LEU A 26 0.17 -13.27 -10.17
C LEU A 26 -0.83 -14.39 -9.90
N ASN A 27 -0.63 -15.57 -10.51
CA ASN A 27 -1.42 -16.77 -10.21
C ASN A 27 -1.19 -17.21 -8.76
N HIS A 28 0.05 -17.21 -8.28
CA HIS A 28 0.38 -17.53 -6.90
C HIS A 28 -0.31 -16.57 -5.92
N LEU A 29 -0.24 -15.26 -6.16
CA LEU A 29 -0.96 -14.25 -5.40
C LEU A 29 -2.47 -14.53 -5.39
N HIS A 30 -3.05 -14.82 -6.55
CA HIS A 30 -4.49 -15.08 -6.68
C HIS A 30 -4.93 -16.32 -5.92
N ILE A 31 -4.21 -17.43 -6.03
CA ILE A 31 -4.55 -18.69 -5.35
C ILE A 31 -4.60 -18.47 -3.84
N ASN A 32 -3.59 -17.77 -3.29
CA ASN A 32 -3.42 -17.60 -1.85
C ASN A 32 -4.30 -16.49 -1.26
N THR A 33 -4.53 -15.39 -1.98
CA THR A 33 -5.19 -14.20 -1.41
C THR A 33 -6.57 -13.92 -2.01
N LYS A 34 -6.92 -14.61 -3.11
CA LYS A 34 -8.07 -14.35 -3.99
C LYS A 34 -8.07 -12.98 -4.66
N LEU A 35 -6.97 -12.22 -4.53
CA LEU A 35 -6.80 -10.95 -5.24
C LEU A 35 -6.57 -11.22 -6.73
N GLN A 36 -7.22 -10.45 -7.59
CA GLN A 36 -6.99 -10.48 -9.03
C GLN A 36 -6.37 -9.14 -9.46
N LEU A 37 -5.30 -9.22 -10.24
CA LEU A 37 -4.61 -8.06 -10.80
C LEU A 37 -4.64 -8.08 -12.34
N PRO A 38 -4.64 -6.91 -13.01
CA PRO A 38 -4.74 -5.57 -12.43
C PRO A 38 -6.06 -5.36 -11.70
N GLU A 39 -6.04 -4.55 -10.64
CA GLU A 39 -7.26 -4.28 -9.89
C GLU A 39 -8.24 -3.46 -10.73
N LYS A 40 -9.52 -3.83 -10.68
CA LYS A 40 -10.58 -2.94 -11.15
C LYS A 40 -10.60 -1.71 -10.25
N SER A 41 -10.70 -0.52 -10.83
CA SER A 41 -10.75 0.73 -10.07
C SER A 41 -11.78 0.64 -8.94
N ARG A 42 -11.34 0.90 -7.71
CA ARG A 42 -12.22 0.93 -6.55
C ARG A 42 -13.25 2.04 -6.77
N GLN A 43 -14.54 1.72 -6.67
CA GLN A 43 -15.57 2.74 -6.74
C GLN A 43 -15.45 3.66 -5.52
N MET A 44 -15.12 4.92 -5.78
CA MET A 44 -15.01 5.98 -4.79
C MET A 44 -16.00 7.08 -5.16
N LYS A 45 -16.62 7.71 -4.16
CA LYS A 45 -17.57 8.79 -4.38
C LYS A 45 -16.93 10.13 -4.02
N LEU A 46 -17.19 11.15 -4.84
CA LEU A 46 -16.76 12.51 -4.51
C LEU A 46 -17.48 12.96 -3.22
N LEU A 47 -16.74 13.57 -2.30
CA LEU A 47 -17.32 14.20 -1.12
C LEU A 47 -18.19 15.40 -1.54
N SER A 48 -19.40 15.48 -1.02
CA SER A 48 -20.33 16.58 -1.27
C SER A 48 -21.23 16.80 -0.06
N ASN A 49 -21.93 17.94 -0.01
CA ASN A 49 -22.83 18.28 1.08
C ASN A 49 -23.88 17.20 1.38
N ASN A 50 -24.28 16.43 0.37
CA ASN A 50 -25.27 15.35 0.50
C ASN A 50 -24.74 14.12 1.25
N ASN A 51 -23.42 13.90 1.24
CA ASN A 51 -22.82 12.71 1.83
C ASN A 51 -21.92 12.99 3.04
N ILE A 52 -21.58 14.26 3.34
CA ILE A 52 -20.88 14.65 4.56
C ILE A 52 -21.50 14.05 5.85
N PRO A 53 -22.84 14.01 6.04
CA PRO A 53 -23.41 13.47 7.27
C PRO A 53 -23.01 12.02 7.57
N ILE A 54 -22.69 11.21 6.56
CA ILE A 54 -22.26 9.81 6.75
C ILE A 54 -20.91 9.69 7.46
N LEU A 55 -20.08 10.73 7.38
CA LEU A 55 -18.73 10.73 7.97
C LEU A 55 -18.78 10.66 9.50
N LYS A 56 -19.89 11.08 10.11
CA LYS A 56 -20.15 10.96 11.56
C LYS A 56 -20.22 9.50 12.03
N ASN A 57 -20.32 8.53 11.12
CA ASN A 57 -20.33 7.11 11.44
C ASN A 57 -18.92 6.51 11.62
N GLY A 58 -18.01 7.26 12.24
CA GLY A 58 -16.66 6.82 12.58
C GLY A 58 -15.68 6.71 11.41
N TYR A 59 -15.83 7.54 10.36
CA TYR A 59 -14.89 7.53 9.25
C TYR A 59 -13.50 8.02 9.66
N TYR A 60 -12.49 7.60 8.91
CA TYR A 60 -11.11 8.04 9.04
C TYR A 60 -10.68 8.85 7.82
N ALA A 61 -9.93 9.92 8.05
CA ALA A 61 -9.32 10.74 7.02
C ALA A 61 -7.86 10.30 6.78
N MET A 62 -7.48 10.18 5.51
CA MET A 62 -6.14 9.78 5.07
C MET A 62 -5.67 10.66 3.91
N ALA A 63 -4.47 11.24 4.04
CA ALA A 63 -3.84 12.03 2.99
C ALA A 63 -3.15 11.11 1.97
N VAL A 64 -3.62 11.09 0.72
CA VAL A 64 -3.08 10.21 -0.31
C VAL A 64 -2.01 10.91 -1.16
N PRO A 65 -0.79 10.36 -1.21
CA PRO A 65 0.27 10.88 -2.07
C PRO A 65 -0.10 10.86 -3.55
N GLU A 66 0.45 11.80 -4.31
CA GLU A 66 0.35 11.84 -5.78
C GLU A 66 1.40 10.93 -6.43
N ASP A 67 1.27 9.61 -6.27
CA ASP A 67 2.26 8.67 -6.80
C ASP A 67 1.62 7.27 -6.99
N LEU A 68 2.45 6.23 -7.05
CA LEU A 68 2.10 4.92 -7.55
C LEU A 68 1.60 3.98 -6.45
N ASP A 69 0.34 3.56 -6.56
CA ASP A 69 -0.23 2.54 -5.68
C ASP A 69 0.29 1.13 -6.02
N ILE A 70 0.72 0.42 -4.98
CA ILE A 70 1.42 -0.87 -5.06
C ILE A 70 0.88 -1.83 -3.98
N PHE A 71 1.12 -3.12 -4.20
CA PHE A 71 1.10 -4.13 -3.15
C PHE A 71 2.52 -4.53 -2.78
N LEU A 72 2.75 -4.77 -1.49
CA LEU A 72 3.87 -5.58 -1.02
C LEU A 72 3.34 -6.97 -0.67
N TYR A 73 3.87 -7.99 -1.33
CA TYR A 73 3.45 -9.37 -1.14
C TYR A 73 4.63 -10.20 -0.64
N PHE A 74 4.60 -10.53 0.64
CA PHE A 74 5.57 -11.40 1.30
C PHE A 74 5.02 -12.82 1.28
N THR A 75 5.76 -13.74 0.67
CA THR A 75 5.35 -15.12 0.53
C THR A 75 6.55 -16.06 0.41
N LYS A 76 6.32 -17.36 0.58
CA LYS A 76 7.27 -18.42 0.23
C LYS A 76 7.04 -18.89 -1.20
N TYR A 77 7.66 -18.20 -2.16
CA TYR A 77 7.56 -18.55 -3.57
C TYR A 77 8.65 -19.57 -3.97
N LYS A 78 8.23 -20.74 -4.44
CA LYS A 78 9.12 -21.87 -4.81
C LYS A 78 10.09 -22.24 -3.67
N GLY A 79 9.59 -22.28 -2.44
CA GLY A 79 10.35 -22.64 -1.25
C GLY A 79 11.24 -21.53 -0.67
N VAL A 80 11.31 -20.35 -1.31
CA VAL A 80 12.15 -19.24 -0.88
C VAL A 80 11.30 -18.06 -0.42
N ASN A 81 11.71 -17.42 0.69
CA ASN A 81 11.09 -16.20 1.18
C ASN A 81 11.32 -15.05 0.19
N ARG A 82 10.24 -14.46 -0.31
CA ARG A 82 10.27 -13.38 -1.31
C ARG A 82 9.32 -12.26 -0.91
N CYS A 83 9.72 -11.02 -1.17
CA CYS A 83 8.85 -9.86 -1.12
C CYS A 83 8.69 -9.28 -2.52
N PHE A 84 7.48 -9.30 -3.07
CA PHE A 84 7.19 -8.70 -4.37
C PHE A 84 6.51 -7.35 -4.18
N LEU A 85 7.04 -6.32 -4.83
CA LEU A 85 6.32 -5.07 -5.05
C LEU A 85 5.60 -5.17 -6.39
N ILE A 86 4.27 -5.08 -6.35
CA ILE A 86 3.40 -5.28 -7.52
C ILE A 86 2.58 -4.01 -7.74
N CYS A 87 2.72 -3.37 -8.91
CA CYS A 87 1.85 -2.25 -9.25
C CYS A 87 0.39 -2.69 -9.32
N ARG A 88 -0.53 -1.89 -8.80
CA ARG A 88 -1.97 -2.26 -8.77
C ARG A 88 -2.65 -2.12 -10.13
N GLN A 89 -2.17 -1.16 -10.93
CA GLN A 89 -2.67 -0.84 -12.26
C GLN A 89 -1.65 -1.16 -13.35
N LEU A 90 -2.13 -1.33 -14.58
CA LEU A 90 -1.28 -1.46 -15.76
C LEU A 90 -0.68 -0.11 -16.15
N GLY A 91 0.60 -0.11 -16.50
CA GLY A 91 1.19 1.00 -17.22
C GLY A 91 0.71 1.03 -18.68
N ALA A 92 0.76 2.20 -19.31
CA ALA A 92 0.46 2.32 -20.74
C ALA A 92 1.32 1.36 -21.58
N GLY A 93 0.68 0.57 -22.44
CA GLY A 93 1.35 -0.42 -23.31
C GLY A 93 1.77 -1.73 -22.62
N TYR A 94 1.44 -1.94 -21.35
CA TYR A 94 1.75 -3.19 -20.64
C TYR A 94 0.52 -4.10 -20.53
N THR A 95 0.70 -5.40 -20.75
CA THR A 95 -0.35 -6.43 -20.61
C THR A 95 -0.41 -7.05 -19.20
N GLN A 96 0.59 -6.78 -18.37
CA GLN A 96 0.69 -7.27 -17.01
C GLN A 96 1.23 -6.18 -16.08
N PRO A 97 0.84 -6.18 -14.80
CA PRO A 97 1.40 -5.27 -13.83
C PRO A 97 2.92 -5.39 -13.74
N LYS A 98 3.57 -4.27 -13.44
CA LYS A 98 5.00 -4.25 -13.15
C LYS A 98 5.26 -4.93 -11.79
N ILE A 99 6.23 -5.83 -11.75
CA ILE A 99 6.63 -6.57 -10.55
C ILE A 99 8.12 -6.34 -10.30
N LEU A 100 8.44 -5.97 -9.06
CA LEU A 100 9.79 -5.81 -8.55
C LEU A 100 10.00 -6.81 -7.41
N LEU A 101 11.23 -7.30 -7.26
CA LEU A 101 11.65 -8.15 -6.15
C LEU A 101 12.42 -7.30 -5.15
N LEU A 102 11.93 -7.31 -3.91
CA LEU A 102 12.49 -6.62 -2.75
C LEU A 102 13.15 -7.64 -1.80
N PHE A 103 14.14 -7.16 -1.03
CA PHE A 103 14.82 -7.93 0.01
C PHE A 103 14.80 -7.16 1.34
N PRO A 104 13.61 -6.89 1.90
CA PRO A 104 13.52 -6.21 3.18
C PRO A 104 14.13 -7.08 4.29
N ASN A 105 14.73 -6.43 5.28
CA ASN A 105 15.33 -7.09 6.43
C ASN A 105 14.25 -7.49 7.45
N CYS A 106 13.52 -8.56 7.14
CA CYS A 106 12.52 -9.12 8.03
C CYS A 106 13.17 -10.04 9.07
N THR A 107 12.90 -9.79 10.36
CA THR A 107 13.43 -10.56 11.49
C THR A 107 12.62 -11.83 11.77
N ASP A 108 11.36 -11.86 11.36
CA ASP A 108 10.45 -13.00 11.51
C ASP A 108 10.06 -13.59 10.16
N SER A 109 10.39 -14.86 9.96
CA SER A 109 10.07 -15.60 8.73
C SER A 109 8.56 -15.80 8.52
N SER A 110 7.74 -15.71 9.58
CA SER A 110 6.28 -15.87 9.51
C SER A 110 5.61 -14.80 8.63
N ILE A 111 6.27 -13.64 8.42
CA ILE A 111 5.82 -12.61 7.49
C ILE A 111 5.69 -13.15 6.06
N TYR A 112 6.52 -14.11 5.68
CA TYR A 112 6.47 -14.77 4.37
C TYR A 112 5.41 -15.88 4.28
N SER A 113 4.58 -16.04 5.31
CA SER A 113 3.28 -16.70 5.18
C SER A 113 2.27 -15.64 4.75
N GLU A 114 2.16 -15.38 3.45
CA GLU A 114 1.08 -14.59 2.83
C GLU A 114 0.77 -13.26 3.54
N THR A 115 1.76 -12.40 3.73
CA THR A 115 1.49 -11.01 4.15
C THR A 115 1.29 -10.13 2.92
N LEU A 116 0.13 -9.48 2.83
CA LEU A 116 -0.25 -8.62 1.70
C LEU A 116 -0.62 -7.22 2.19
N ILE A 117 0.29 -6.27 1.96
CA ILE A 117 0.18 -4.88 2.40
C ILE A 117 -0.16 -3.99 1.19
N GLU A 118 -1.15 -3.11 1.36
CA GLU A 118 -1.42 -1.99 0.45
C GLU A 118 -0.46 -0.85 0.78
N ALA A 119 0.18 -0.28 -0.24
CA ALA A 119 1.10 0.82 -0.07
C ALA A 119 1.09 1.77 -1.26
N THR A 120 1.68 2.94 -1.07
CA THR A 120 1.97 3.91 -2.13
C THR A 120 3.48 4.13 -2.13
N ARG A 121 4.13 3.99 -3.29
CA ARG A 121 5.51 4.46 -3.44
C ARG A 121 5.46 5.97 -3.49
N VAL A 122 6.31 6.65 -2.73
CA VAL A 122 6.32 8.11 -2.66
C VAL A 122 7.72 8.63 -2.91
N TYR A 123 7.88 9.56 -3.85
CA TYR A 123 9.07 10.41 -3.93
C TYR A 123 8.90 11.65 -3.06
N ALA A 124 9.83 11.81 -2.13
CA ALA A 124 9.94 13.01 -1.33
C ALA A 124 10.54 14.17 -2.15
N THR A 125 10.28 15.40 -1.71
CA THR A 125 10.77 16.63 -2.36
C THR A 125 12.28 16.78 -2.34
N ASP A 126 12.97 16.03 -1.47
CA ASP A 126 14.44 15.98 -1.35
C ASP A 126 15.06 14.79 -2.09
N ASN A 127 14.35 14.22 -3.08
CA ASN A 127 14.76 13.06 -3.87
C ASN A 127 14.92 11.75 -3.10
N ARG A 128 14.55 11.70 -1.82
CA ARG A 128 14.39 10.43 -1.11
C ARG A 128 13.13 9.73 -1.60
N PHE A 129 13.08 8.43 -1.43
CA PHE A 129 11.85 7.67 -1.65
C PHE A 129 11.37 7.06 -0.34
N ALA A 130 10.09 6.75 -0.27
CA ALA A 130 9.48 5.97 0.78
C ALA A 130 8.45 5.00 0.21
N ILE A 131 8.21 3.91 0.93
CA ILE A 131 7.06 3.05 0.68
C ILE A 131 6.09 3.28 1.84
N LEU A 132 5.03 4.02 1.56
CA LEU A 132 4.02 4.41 2.53
C LEU A 132 2.96 3.31 2.61
N MET A 133 2.95 2.52 3.66
CA MET A 133 1.95 1.48 3.89
C MET A 133 0.64 2.11 4.34
N THR A 134 -0.44 1.78 3.63
CA THR A 134 -1.75 2.45 3.73
C THR A 134 -2.81 1.56 4.37
N ASP A 135 -2.77 0.25 4.10
CA ASP A 135 -3.69 -0.74 4.66
C ASP A 135 -3.06 -2.15 4.55
N ILE A 136 -3.72 -3.16 5.10
CA ILE A 136 -3.30 -4.57 5.02
C ILE A 136 -4.50 -5.48 4.76
N GLN A 137 -4.32 -6.49 3.92
CA GLN A 137 -5.36 -7.46 3.59
C GLN A 137 -5.13 -8.82 4.23
N TRP A 138 -3.87 -9.23 4.29
CA TRP A 138 -3.42 -10.49 4.87
C TRP A 138 -2.17 -10.26 5.70
N PHE A 139 -2.06 -10.96 6.82
CA PHE A 139 -0.93 -10.86 7.73
C PHE A 139 -0.61 -12.25 8.29
N LYS A 140 0.60 -12.76 8.04
CA LYS A 140 1.09 -14.06 8.54
C LYS A 140 0.12 -15.23 8.28
N GLY A 141 -0.51 -15.25 7.11
CA GLY A 141 -1.41 -16.32 6.66
C GLY A 141 -2.88 -16.06 6.97
N GLU A 142 -3.18 -15.05 7.78
CA GLU A 142 -4.54 -14.70 8.16
C GLU A 142 -5.11 -13.57 7.33
N LYS A 143 -6.36 -13.71 6.91
CA LYS A 143 -7.10 -12.65 6.25
C LYS A 143 -7.58 -11.63 7.27
N VAL A 144 -6.92 -10.46 7.31
CA VAL A 144 -7.25 -9.36 8.24
C VAL A 144 -8.13 -8.28 7.61
N SER A 145 -8.43 -8.37 6.31
CA SER A 145 -9.25 -7.39 5.58
C SER A 145 -10.67 -7.14 6.14
N SER A 146 -11.19 -8.05 6.96
CA SER A 146 -12.49 -7.94 7.64
C SER A 146 -12.42 -7.22 8.98
N LYS A 147 -11.23 -7.08 9.58
CA LYS A 147 -11.01 -6.33 10.82
C LYS A 147 -11.28 -4.83 10.59
N ASN A 148 -11.52 -4.08 11.65
CA ASN A 148 -11.67 -2.63 11.55
C ASN A 148 -10.34 -1.95 11.17
N LEU A 149 -10.38 -0.71 10.68
CA LEU A 149 -9.18 -0.03 10.16
C LEU A 149 -8.09 0.09 11.22
N ILE A 150 -8.42 0.37 12.48
CA ILE A 150 -7.42 0.49 13.56
C ILE A 150 -6.72 -0.85 13.81
N GLU A 151 -7.45 -1.95 13.85
CA GLU A 151 -6.87 -3.30 13.97
C GLU A 151 -5.95 -3.64 12.79
N ARG A 152 -6.30 -3.21 11.57
CA ARG A 152 -5.45 -3.40 10.38
C ARG A 152 -4.18 -2.54 10.46
N LEU A 153 -4.30 -1.29 10.92
CA LEU A 153 -3.15 -0.42 11.16
C LEU A 153 -2.26 -0.94 12.30
N GLN A 154 -2.83 -1.61 13.31
CA GLN A 154 -2.06 -2.28 14.36
C GLN A 154 -1.22 -3.43 13.80
N CYS A 155 -1.73 -4.23 12.86
CA CYS A 155 -0.92 -5.25 12.17
C CYS A 155 0.26 -4.63 11.39
N LEU A 156 0.05 -3.46 10.75
CA LEU A 156 1.17 -2.74 10.12
C LEU A 156 2.17 -2.19 11.15
N GLY A 157 1.69 -1.76 12.31
CA GLY A 157 2.52 -1.37 13.45
C GLY A 157 3.37 -2.53 13.97
N GLU A 158 2.77 -3.71 14.15
CA GLU A 158 3.47 -4.95 14.53
C GLU A 158 4.54 -5.31 13.49
N PHE A 159 4.19 -5.26 12.19
CA PHE A 159 5.15 -5.49 11.11
C PHE A 159 6.39 -4.60 11.26
N MET A 160 6.19 -3.29 11.45
CA MET A 160 7.26 -2.30 11.56
C MET A 160 8.10 -2.46 12.84
N LYS A 161 7.45 -2.79 13.96
CA LYS A 161 8.08 -2.82 15.28
C LYS A 161 8.81 -4.13 15.54
N ASP A 162 8.16 -5.25 15.23
CA ASP A 162 8.56 -6.57 15.73
C ASP A 162 9.10 -7.47 14.59
N ASN A 163 8.78 -7.17 13.33
CA ASN A 163 9.09 -8.06 12.20
C ASN A 163 9.99 -7.45 11.12
N PHE A 164 10.35 -6.17 11.23
CA PHE A 164 11.17 -5.46 10.29
C PHE A 164 12.28 -4.69 11.00
N LYS A 165 13.51 -4.89 10.54
CA LYS A 165 14.65 -4.06 10.95
C LYS A 165 14.87 -3.00 9.89
N GLU A 166 14.68 -1.74 10.29
CA GLU A 166 14.87 -0.61 9.38
C GLU A 166 16.30 -0.54 8.83
N ASP A 167 16.40 -0.39 7.51
CA ASP A 167 17.62 0.00 6.80
C ASP A 167 17.27 1.20 5.92
N LEU A 168 17.69 2.38 6.37
CA LEU A 168 17.44 3.66 5.70
C LEU A 168 18.11 3.74 4.32
N ASN A 169 19.07 2.87 4.02
CA ASN A 169 19.75 2.85 2.71
C ASN A 169 19.01 1.97 1.68
N GLN A 170 18.12 1.07 2.12
CA GLN A 170 17.42 0.13 1.24
C GLN A 170 15.97 0.51 1.00
N PHE A 171 15.07 0.24 1.94
CA PHE A 171 13.62 0.33 1.75
C PHE A 171 12.98 1.01 2.96
N PRO A 172 12.84 2.35 2.94
CA PRO A 172 12.23 3.10 4.04
C PRO A 172 10.70 2.94 4.02
N PHE A 173 10.22 1.88 4.68
CA PHE A 173 8.79 1.69 4.96
C PHE A 173 8.29 2.73 5.97
N ARG A 174 7.14 3.35 5.72
CA ARG A 174 6.49 4.31 6.62
C ARG A 174 5.01 4.00 6.72
N LEU A 175 4.38 4.33 7.84
CA LEU A 175 2.92 4.23 7.99
C LEU A 175 2.24 5.50 7.48
N GLN A 176 1.15 5.34 6.75
CA GLN A 176 0.32 6.46 6.34
C GLN A 176 -0.32 7.13 7.56
N ILE A 177 -0.26 8.46 7.59
CA ILE A 177 -0.96 9.25 8.60
C ILE A 177 -2.46 9.06 8.41
N THR A 178 -3.11 8.57 9.47
CA THR A 178 -4.55 8.32 9.53
C THR A 178 -5.11 9.01 10.77
N THR A 179 -6.21 9.73 10.63
CA THR A 179 -6.89 10.41 11.73
C THR A 179 -8.38 10.09 11.70
N PRO A 180 -9.05 9.93 12.86
CA PRO A 180 -10.51 9.98 12.90
C PRO A 180 -11.03 11.26 12.24
N TYR A 181 -12.16 11.19 11.53
CA TYR A 181 -12.76 12.35 10.86
C TYR A 181 -13.07 13.51 11.82
N GLU A 182 -13.50 13.19 13.03
CA GLU A 182 -13.72 14.15 14.13
C GLU A 182 -12.46 14.96 14.52
N HIS A 183 -11.28 14.50 14.10
CA HIS A 183 -9.98 15.14 14.32
C HIS A 183 -9.31 15.51 13.00
N LEU A 184 -10.09 15.85 11.96
CA LEU A 184 -9.58 16.24 10.65
C LEU A 184 -8.58 17.40 10.71
N ASN A 185 -8.76 18.32 11.65
CA ASN A 185 -7.82 19.42 11.91
C ASN A 185 -6.38 18.95 12.19
N LEU A 186 -6.20 17.78 12.82
CA LEU A 186 -4.87 17.21 13.05
C LEU A 186 -4.21 16.75 11.74
N LEU A 187 -5.00 16.26 10.78
CA LEU A 187 -4.50 15.93 9.46
C LEU A 187 -4.07 17.19 8.72
N GLU A 188 -4.91 18.23 8.72
CA GLU A 188 -4.64 19.53 8.08
C GLU A 188 -3.33 20.15 8.57
N GLN A 189 -3.09 20.16 9.89
CA GLN A 189 -1.83 20.66 10.48
C GLN A 189 -0.59 19.88 10.01
N ARG A 190 -0.75 18.59 9.70
CA ARG A 190 0.34 17.73 9.23
C ARG A 190 0.59 17.87 7.74
N LEU A 191 -0.43 18.16 6.94
CA LEU A 191 -0.33 18.25 5.48
C LEU A 191 0.76 19.23 5.02
N SER A 192 0.90 20.38 5.69
CA SER A 192 1.90 21.41 5.36
C SER A 192 3.35 20.95 5.56
N ASN A 193 3.57 19.91 6.36
CA ASN A 193 4.90 19.41 6.74
C ASN A 193 5.24 18.06 6.09
N LEU A 194 4.36 17.53 5.23
CA LEU A 194 4.65 16.28 4.53
C LEU A 194 5.76 16.50 3.50
N PRO A 195 6.77 15.61 3.42
CA PRO A 195 7.88 15.76 2.48
C PRO A 195 7.48 15.35 1.06
N TYR A 196 6.18 15.26 0.74
CA TYR A 196 5.66 14.79 -0.55
C TYR A 196 4.33 15.46 -0.89
N LYS A 197 3.99 15.46 -2.17
CA LYS A 197 2.72 16.02 -2.66
C LYS A 197 1.55 15.10 -2.35
N VAL A 198 0.45 15.68 -1.90
CA VAL A 198 -0.84 15.00 -1.65
C VAL A 198 -1.84 15.48 -2.69
N ASN A 199 -2.51 14.55 -3.39
CA ASN A 199 -3.50 14.91 -4.42
C ASN A 199 -4.95 14.85 -3.93
N ARG A 200 -5.25 14.10 -2.88
CA ARG A 200 -6.60 13.96 -2.33
C ARG A 200 -6.59 13.51 -0.88
N ILE A 201 -7.67 13.81 -0.17
CA ILE A 201 -8.01 13.20 1.12
C ILE A 201 -9.03 12.09 0.87
N LEU A 202 -8.82 10.92 1.47
CA LEU A 202 -9.80 9.84 1.51
C LEU A 202 -10.52 9.83 2.85
N PHE A 203 -11.81 9.57 2.80
CA PHE A 203 -12.62 9.24 3.96
C PHE A 203 -12.98 7.77 3.88
N VAL A 204 -12.37 6.97 4.74
CA VAL A 204 -12.44 5.52 4.76
C VAL A 204 -13.32 5.06 5.92
N PRO A 205 -14.34 4.22 5.70
CA PRO A 205 -15.13 3.66 6.80
C PRO A 205 -14.28 2.70 7.65
N PRO A 206 -14.64 2.48 8.93
CA PRO A 206 -13.96 1.51 9.80
C PRO A 206 -13.81 0.12 9.15
N TYR A 207 -14.87 -0.39 8.53
CA TYR A 207 -14.86 -1.70 7.87
C TYR A 207 -14.98 -1.56 6.35
N LYS A 208 -14.19 -2.33 5.59
CA LYS A 208 -14.16 -2.25 4.12
C LYS A 208 -15.53 -2.49 3.45
N LYS A 209 -16.43 -3.24 4.08
CA LYS A 209 -17.78 -3.56 3.58
C LYS A 209 -18.89 -2.64 4.09
N GLN A 210 -18.60 -1.75 5.04
CA GLN A 210 -19.64 -0.95 5.71
C GLN A 210 -20.22 0.12 4.79
N SER A 211 -19.38 0.78 3.99
CA SER A 211 -19.82 1.87 3.12
C SER A 211 -18.79 2.16 2.02
N SER A 212 -19.16 3.05 1.08
CA SER A 212 -18.25 3.56 0.06
C SER A 212 -17.15 4.44 0.68
N ILE A 213 -15.96 4.40 0.09
CA ILE A 213 -14.93 5.42 0.34
C ILE A 213 -15.35 6.71 -0.33
N LEU A 214 -15.23 7.82 0.40
CA LEU A 214 -15.38 9.16 -0.16
C LEU A 214 -14.00 9.77 -0.41
N TYR A 215 -13.89 10.69 -1.35
CA TYR A 215 -12.65 11.44 -1.58
C TYR A 215 -12.89 12.93 -1.80
N TYR A 216 -11.91 13.73 -1.38
CA TYR A 216 -11.85 15.17 -1.62
C TYR A 216 -10.54 15.51 -2.36
N PRO A 217 -10.60 16.03 -3.59
CA PRO A 217 -9.40 16.39 -4.35
C PRO A 217 -8.74 17.65 -3.74
N LEU A 218 -7.41 17.65 -3.66
CA LEU A 218 -6.59 18.78 -3.20
C LEU A 218 -5.94 19.56 -4.35
N THR A 219 -6.02 19.03 -5.58
CA THR A 219 -5.60 19.77 -6.77
C THR A 219 -6.53 20.96 -7.00
N LYS A 220 -5.89 22.14 -7.08
CA LYS A 220 -6.43 23.50 -7.07
C LYS A 220 -7.63 23.74 -7.99
N SER A 221 -8.63 24.44 -7.45
CA SER A 221 -9.46 25.38 -8.21
C SER A 221 -8.62 26.53 -8.75
#